data_AF-A0A7V7ECY2-F1
#
_entry.id   AF-A0A7V7ECY2-F1
#
_cell.length_a   1.000
_cell.length_b   1.000
_cell.length_c   1.000
_cell.angle_alpha   90.00
_cell.angle_beta   90.00
_cell.angle_gamma   90.00
#
_symmetry.space_group_name_H-M   'P 1'
#
loop_
_entity.id
_entity.type
_entity.pdbx_description
1 polymer ?
#
loop_
_entity_poly.entity_id
_entity_poly.type
_entity_poly.pdbx_seq_one_letter_code
_entity_poly.pdbx_strand_id
1 'polypeptide(L)'
;MPIISKVGRRSLKVRLLIASVYTVLILGSISMVYPFVLMISGSFKSAVDMHVYDPVPKFFYDDLTLFRKFVEEKYQDSAILINRVYRTEFARTRDVTPPAVYSKVLLEDWRDYCASDCWRTEFPRENGRLPLSFFVLGCYYGANYKETQLHQRWIHRLIERFGTEEAMNEAWGTDVESFLRVYDAPEAWDTRRFTPEFDSPLYRDLVEFKQEIREHEPRFIRPVPVAGHFVSTYLVPKYSRYIDGYNKSHGTRLTAMSQLRLTEAVPPSPQSPAEWEAYVADDWRIRNVRLRPEGEEMFKAFLLDQYGSFASFADAYGFEKATMGQFEVPFPIGAEDGGPIYRDFRAFLSERVPWRQVYLQDVEDWEWYVREEIHIQNVWVTPAGITAFKTYLQALYTELAQTAGHASPLDAFAGRYGREAAAPYATLEDALVEFEISRPVPLDKPVAVDFKDFIRTSCPLSEIRLVTHGILFARFLERR
;
A
#
# COMPACT_ATOMS: atom_id res chain seq x y z
N MET A 1 -19.54 -3.27 -64.48
CA MET A 1 -20.85 -3.67 -65.05
C MET A 1 -20.86 -3.47 -66.57
N PRO A 2 -21.19 -4.51 -67.37
CA PRO A 2 -21.38 -4.40 -68.83
C PRO A 2 -22.71 -3.75 -69.24
N ILE A 3 -23.76 -3.94 -68.42
CA ILE A 3 -25.18 -3.66 -68.71
C ILE A 3 -25.47 -2.19 -69.11
N ILE A 4 -24.68 -1.23 -68.64
CA ILE A 4 -24.88 0.19 -68.96
C ILE A 4 -24.04 0.58 -70.18
N SER A 5 -24.70 0.96 -71.28
CA SER A 5 -24.05 1.31 -72.55
C SER A 5 -23.00 2.43 -72.40
N LYS A 6 -21.96 2.41 -73.25
CA LYS A 6 -20.85 3.39 -73.18
C LYS A 6 -21.35 4.84 -73.30
N VAL A 7 -22.39 5.08 -74.10
CA VAL A 7 -23.00 6.41 -74.29
C VAL A 7 -23.79 6.84 -73.05
N GLY A 8 -24.59 5.95 -72.45
CA GLY A 8 -25.45 6.26 -71.31
C GLY A 8 -24.70 6.82 -70.09
N ARG A 9 -23.45 6.37 -69.86
CA ARG A 9 -22.60 6.79 -68.73
C ARG A 9 -22.21 8.28 -68.73
N ARG A 10 -22.39 8.99 -69.85
CA ARG A 10 -22.20 10.45 -69.95
C ARG A 10 -23.47 11.25 -69.60
N SER A 11 -24.64 10.63 -69.55
CA SER A 11 -25.90 11.30 -69.18
C SER A 11 -25.98 11.59 -67.68
N LEU A 12 -26.33 12.82 -67.32
CA LEU A 12 -26.53 13.25 -65.93
C LEU A 12 -27.59 12.38 -65.22
N LYS A 13 -28.68 12.04 -65.92
CA LYS A 13 -29.78 11.20 -65.38
C LYS A 13 -29.29 9.80 -64.97
N VAL A 14 -28.42 9.20 -65.78
CA VAL A 14 -27.84 7.87 -65.49
C VAL A 14 -26.84 7.95 -64.34
N ARG A 15 -26.05 9.04 -64.25
CA ARG A 15 -25.14 9.27 -63.13
C ARG A 15 -25.88 9.45 -61.80
N LEU A 16 -26.98 10.20 -61.79
CA LEU A 16 -27.83 10.38 -60.61
C LEU A 16 -28.48 9.07 -60.16
N LEU A 17 -28.97 8.23 -61.10
CA LEU A 17 -29.50 6.90 -60.78
C LEU A 17 -28.44 5.95 -60.20
N ILE A 18 -27.22 5.95 -60.76
CA ILE A 18 -26.11 5.15 -60.22
C ILE A 18 -25.73 5.66 -58.82
N ALA A 19 -25.68 6.99 -58.63
CA ALA A 19 -25.36 7.60 -57.34
C ALA A 19 -26.42 7.24 -56.28
N SER A 20 -27.72 7.34 -56.58
CA SER A 20 -28.77 7.01 -55.62
C SER A 20 -28.78 5.52 -55.25
N VAL A 21 -28.51 4.61 -56.19
CA VAL A 21 -28.32 3.18 -55.89
C VAL A 21 -27.14 2.96 -54.94
N TYR A 22 -25.99 3.60 -55.19
CA TYR A 22 -24.87 3.52 -54.26
C TYR A 22 -25.17 4.15 -52.89
N THR A 23 -25.87 5.28 -52.82
CA THR A 23 -26.30 5.90 -51.56
C THR A 23 -27.20 4.97 -50.76
N VAL A 24 -28.21 4.35 -51.39
CA VAL A 24 -29.11 3.39 -50.71
C VAL A 24 -28.35 2.16 -50.22
N LEU A 25 -27.43 1.61 -51.03
CA LEU A 25 -26.58 0.48 -50.62
C LEU A 25 -25.66 0.84 -49.46
N ILE A 26 -25.02 2.02 -49.48
CA ILE A 26 -24.15 2.50 -48.40
C ILE A 26 -24.96 2.70 -47.11
N LEU A 27 -26.15 3.30 -47.18
CA LEU A 27 -27.04 3.47 -46.03
C LEU A 27 -27.49 2.13 -45.45
N GLY A 28 -27.82 1.15 -46.30
CA GLY A 28 -28.14 -0.21 -45.86
C GLY A 28 -26.96 -0.93 -45.21
N SER A 29 -25.75 -0.79 -45.74
CA SER A 29 -24.55 -1.32 -45.08
C SER A 29 -24.28 -0.67 -43.73
N ILE A 30 -24.42 0.66 -43.63
CA ILE A 30 -24.24 1.40 -42.36
C ILE A 30 -25.28 0.97 -41.32
N SER A 31 -26.55 0.79 -41.71
CA SER A 31 -27.61 0.38 -40.78
C SER A 31 -27.46 -1.03 -40.24
N MET A 32 -26.73 -1.92 -40.95
CA MET A 32 -26.36 -3.25 -40.44
C MET A 32 -25.07 -3.22 -39.61
N VAL A 33 -24.05 -2.46 -40.02
CA VAL A 33 -22.76 -2.39 -39.31
C VAL A 33 -22.89 -1.68 -37.96
N TYR A 34 -23.70 -0.62 -37.86
CA TYR A 34 -23.81 0.18 -36.64
C TYR A 34 -24.30 -0.62 -35.41
N PRO A 35 -25.35 -1.47 -35.49
CA PRO A 35 -25.71 -2.40 -34.41
C PRO A 35 -24.60 -3.37 -34.00
N PHE A 36 -23.87 -3.97 -34.94
CA PHE A 36 -22.75 -4.87 -34.60
C PHE A 36 -21.63 -4.12 -33.86
N VAL A 37 -21.29 -2.92 -34.30
CA VAL A 37 -20.29 -2.07 -33.64
C VAL A 37 -20.77 -1.65 -32.24
N LEU A 38 -22.06 -1.37 -32.04
CA LEU A 38 -22.64 -1.14 -30.70
C LEU A 38 -22.61 -2.39 -29.81
N MET A 39 -22.82 -3.59 -30.35
CA MET A 39 -22.71 -4.85 -29.59
C MET A 39 -21.26 -5.11 -29.14
N ILE A 40 -20.29 -4.93 -30.05
CA ILE A 40 -18.85 -5.05 -29.75
C ILE A 40 -18.42 -3.99 -28.73
N SER A 41 -18.89 -2.75 -28.88
CA SER A 41 -18.70 -1.71 -27.86
C SER A 41 -19.29 -2.14 -26.51
N GLY A 42 -20.47 -2.77 -26.53
CA GLY A 42 -21.17 -3.30 -25.36
C GLY A 42 -20.38 -4.33 -24.55
N SER A 43 -19.65 -5.25 -25.19
CA SER A 43 -18.90 -6.29 -24.47
C SER A 43 -17.74 -5.77 -23.63
N PHE A 44 -17.25 -4.55 -23.90
CA PHE A 44 -16.23 -3.90 -23.07
C PHE A 44 -16.81 -3.06 -21.92
N LYS A 45 -18.14 -2.96 -21.76
CA LYS A 45 -18.76 -2.04 -20.80
C LYS A 45 -18.81 -2.56 -19.37
N SER A 46 -18.80 -1.62 -18.43
CA SER A 46 -18.58 -1.83 -17.01
C SER A 46 -19.35 -0.77 -16.20
N ALA A 47 -19.31 -0.81 -14.87
CA ALA A 47 -20.09 0.10 -14.02
C ALA A 47 -19.77 1.59 -14.29
N VAL A 48 -18.57 1.85 -14.81
CA VAL A 48 -18.12 3.17 -15.28
C VAL A 48 -18.89 3.70 -16.49
N ASP A 49 -19.17 2.87 -17.49
CA ASP A 49 -19.62 3.31 -18.84
C ASP A 49 -20.86 2.59 -19.40
N MET A 50 -21.50 1.69 -18.64
CA MET A 50 -22.70 0.93 -19.06
C MET A 50 -23.89 1.79 -19.54
N HIS A 51 -23.99 3.05 -19.12
CA HIS A 51 -25.05 3.98 -19.52
C HIS A 51 -24.73 4.77 -20.81
N VAL A 52 -23.56 4.54 -21.42
CA VAL A 52 -23.06 5.31 -22.57
C VAL A 52 -23.19 4.49 -23.85
N TYR A 53 -23.93 5.01 -24.83
CA TYR A 53 -24.29 4.29 -26.05
C TYR A 53 -23.40 4.63 -27.27
N ASP A 54 -22.10 4.77 -27.03
CA ASP A 54 -21.13 5.06 -28.10
C ASP A 54 -20.76 3.80 -28.92
N PRO A 55 -20.54 3.93 -30.24
CA PRO A 55 -20.08 2.83 -31.10
C PRO A 55 -18.59 2.49 -30.89
N VAL A 56 -17.77 3.44 -30.44
CA VAL A 56 -16.37 3.20 -30.05
C VAL A 56 -16.26 3.45 -28.54
N PRO A 57 -15.87 2.45 -27.72
CA PRO A 57 -15.70 2.65 -26.28
C PRO A 57 -14.72 3.76 -25.95
N LYS A 58 -15.11 4.65 -25.01
CA LYS A 58 -14.33 5.84 -24.67
C LYS A 58 -12.90 5.53 -24.20
N PHE A 59 -12.68 4.42 -23.49
CA PHE A 59 -11.35 4.07 -22.96
C PHE A 59 -10.26 3.87 -24.05
N PHE A 60 -10.62 3.76 -25.34
CA PHE A 60 -9.66 3.75 -26.44
C PHE A 60 -9.06 5.12 -26.78
N TYR A 61 -9.66 6.23 -26.30
CA TYR A 61 -9.26 7.61 -26.66
C TYR A 61 -9.49 8.66 -25.56
N ASP A 62 -10.10 8.28 -24.44
CA ASP A 62 -10.29 9.10 -23.24
C ASP A 62 -9.61 8.42 -22.05
N ASP A 63 -8.46 8.97 -21.67
CA ASP A 63 -7.67 8.51 -20.53
C ASP A 63 -8.48 8.52 -19.23
N LEU A 64 -9.46 9.42 -19.06
CA LEU A 64 -10.31 9.49 -17.87
C LEU A 64 -11.21 8.25 -17.74
N THR A 65 -11.80 7.79 -18.85
CA THR A 65 -12.60 6.56 -18.84
C THR A 65 -11.72 5.33 -18.67
N LEU A 66 -10.56 5.25 -19.33
CA LEU A 66 -9.60 4.15 -19.15
C LEU A 66 -9.14 4.05 -17.68
N PHE A 67 -8.73 5.18 -17.12
CA PHE A 67 -8.37 5.33 -15.73
C PHE A 67 -9.48 4.81 -14.79
N ARG A 68 -10.74 5.21 -15.01
CA ARG A 68 -11.89 4.81 -14.18
C ARG A 68 -12.13 3.31 -14.22
N LYS A 69 -12.04 2.69 -15.41
CA LYS A 69 -12.20 1.23 -15.58
C LYS A 69 -11.10 0.44 -14.86
N PHE A 70 -9.86 0.93 -14.88
CA PHE A 70 -8.78 0.35 -14.06
C PHE A 70 -9.05 0.47 -12.56
N VAL A 71 -9.66 1.57 -12.10
CA VAL A 71 -10.06 1.73 -10.68
C VAL A 71 -11.21 0.81 -10.30
N GLU A 72 -12.21 0.66 -11.17
CA GLU A 72 -13.30 -0.32 -11.02
C GLU A 72 -12.74 -1.72 -10.77
N GLU A 73 -11.85 -2.20 -11.63
CA GLU A 73 -11.29 -3.54 -11.49
C GLU A 73 -10.33 -3.67 -10.30
N LYS A 74 -9.43 -2.68 -10.09
CA LYS A 74 -8.45 -2.74 -8.98
C LYS A 74 -9.11 -2.73 -7.61
N TYR A 75 -10.23 -2.04 -7.46
CA TYR A 75 -10.96 -1.91 -6.18
C TYR A 75 -12.32 -2.63 -6.19
N GLN A 76 -12.51 -3.59 -7.09
CA GLN A 76 -13.59 -4.58 -7.03
C GLN A 76 -15.01 -3.94 -7.13
N ASP A 77 -15.12 -2.83 -7.88
CA ASP A 77 -16.25 -1.88 -7.96
C ASP A 77 -16.72 -1.31 -6.60
N SER A 78 -15.90 -1.42 -5.56
CA SER A 78 -16.22 -0.91 -4.23
C SER A 78 -15.78 0.54 -4.07
N ALA A 79 -16.72 1.46 -4.25
CA ALA A 79 -16.56 2.87 -3.88
C ALA A 79 -16.13 3.05 -2.41
N ILE A 80 -16.50 2.14 -1.50
CA ILE A 80 -16.03 2.14 -0.11
C ILE A 80 -14.53 1.85 -0.03
N LEU A 81 -14.03 0.82 -0.73
CA LEU A 81 -12.59 0.54 -0.77
C LEU A 81 -11.83 1.71 -1.41
N ILE A 82 -12.31 2.26 -2.52
CA ILE A 82 -11.73 3.45 -3.17
C ILE A 82 -11.63 4.59 -2.13
N ASN A 83 -12.74 4.98 -1.51
CA ASN A 83 -12.77 6.09 -0.55
C ASN A 83 -11.86 5.87 0.67
N ARG A 84 -11.78 4.64 1.22
CA ARG A 84 -10.86 4.30 2.31
C ARG A 84 -9.39 4.51 1.90
N VAL A 85 -9.01 4.02 0.72
CA VAL A 85 -7.60 4.01 0.29
C VAL A 85 -7.18 5.38 -0.26
N TYR A 86 -8.10 6.11 -0.89
CA TYR A 86 -7.87 7.41 -1.53
C TYR A 86 -8.07 8.58 -0.57
N ARG A 87 -8.78 8.36 0.55
CA ARG A 87 -9.23 9.39 1.49
C ARG A 87 -10.14 10.42 0.79
N THR A 88 -11.11 9.90 0.05
CA THR A 88 -12.10 10.66 -0.73
C THR A 88 -13.52 10.24 -0.37
N GLU A 89 -14.52 10.93 -0.93
CA GLU A 89 -15.95 10.70 -0.65
C GLU A 89 -16.74 10.48 -1.96
N PHE A 90 -16.17 9.74 -2.92
CA PHE A 90 -16.82 9.43 -4.20
C PHE A 90 -18.06 8.58 -3.97
N ALA A 91 -19.20 9.01 -4.53
CA ALA A 91 -20.47 8.28 -4.42
C ALA A 91 -20.52 7.03 -5.32
N ARG A 92 -19.74 6.98 -6.40
CA ARG A 92 -19.69 5.89 -7.40
C ARG A 92 -18.31 5.81 -8.04
N THR A 93 -17.90 4.60 -8.43
CA THR A 93 -16.67 4.30 -9.16
C THR A 93 -16.47 5.13 -10.44
N ARG A 94 -17.56 5.41 -11.16
CA ARG A 94 -17.54 6.23 -12.38
C ARG A 94 -17.24 7.73 -12.13
N ASP A 95 -17.43 8.21 -10.90
CA ASP A 95 -17.35 9.63 -10.57
C ASP A 95 -15.92 10.03 -10.12
N VAL A 96 -15.06 9.03 -9.80
CA VAL A 96 -13.63 9.15 -9.44
C VAL A 96 -12.84 9.96 -10.48
N THR A 97 -11.85 10.76 -10.09
CA THR A 97 -11.06 11.66 -10.97
C THR A 97 -9.65 11.09 -11.28
N PRO A 98 -8.74 11.76 -12.03
CA PRO A 98 -7.28 11.50 -12.10
C PRO A 98 -6.53 12.61 -11.31
N PRO A 99 -5.65 12.41 -10.31
CA PRO A 99 -6.17 13.75 -8.81
C PRO A 99 -5.41 15.06 -9.18
N ALA A 100 -5.56 16.15 -8.46
CA ALA A 100 -5.28 17.48 -9.05
C ALA A 100 -3.84 17.78 -9.57
N VAL A 101 -2.81 17.02 -9.18
CA VAL A 101 -1.38 17.29 -9.50
C VAL A 101 -0.61 15.98 -9.41
N TYR A 102 0.42 15.64 -10.21
CA TYR A 102 1.30 14.48 -9.94
C TYR A 102 2.75 14.86 -9.56
N SER A 103 3.60 13.90 -9.20
CA SER A 103 5.05 14.10 -9.02
C SER A 103 5.81 13.02 -9.77
N LYS A 104 6.74 13.42 -10.65
CA LYS A 104 7.55 12.51 -11.45
C LYS A 104 8.59 11.78 -10.59
N VAL A 105 9.25 12.50 -9.67
CA VAL A 105 10.25 11.96 -8.74
C VAL A 105 9.63 10.81 -7.92
N LEU A 106 8.47 11.04 -7.30
CA LEU A 106 7.75 10.02 -6.52
C LEU A 106 7.34 8.77 -7.33
N LEU A 107 7.18 8.89 -8.66
CA LEU A 107 6.90 7.74 -9.52
C LEU A 107 8.17 6.95 -9.88
N GLU A 108 9.33 7.61 -9.92
CA GLU A 108 10.64 7.02 -10.15
C GLU A 108 11.11 6.34 -8.86
N ASP A 109 11.08 7.05 -7.73
CA ASP A 109 11.20 6.56 -6.35
C ASP A 109 10.43 5.25 -6.09
N TRP A 110 9.14 5.19 -6.49
CA TRP A 110 8.31 4.00 -6.35
C TRP A 110 8.82 2.81 -7.18
N ARG A 111 9.23 3.06 -8.43
CA ARG A 111 9.72 2.02 -9.36
C ARG A 111 11.04 1.44 -8.89
N ASP A 112 11.94 2.29 -8.40
CA ASP A 112 13.27 1.89 -7.94
C ASP A 112 13.15 1.03 -6.67
N TYR A 113 12.23 1.35 -5.75
CA TYR A 113 11.91 0.46 -4.63
C TYR A 113 11.30 -0.86 -5.13
N CYS A 114 10.34 -0.86 -6.06
CA CYS A 114 9.79 -2.10 -6.62
C CYS A 114 10.84 -2.94 -7.38
N ALA A 115 11.92 -2.33 -7.84
CA ALA A 115 13.07 -3.02 -8.44
C ALA A 115 14.10 -3.53 -7.40
N SER A 116 13.95 -3.15 -6.12
CA SER A 116 14.87 -3.52 -5.03
C SER A 116 14.54 -4.86 -4.38
N ASP A 117 15.55 -5.48 -3.77
CA ASP A 117 15.39 -6.77 -3.07
C ASP A 117 14.53 -6.63 -1.79
N CYS A 118 14.39 -5.42 -1.25
CA CYS A 118 13.46 -5.10 -0.15
C CYS A 118 11.98 -5.24 -0.55
N TRP A 119 11.67 -5.10 -1.84
CA TRP A 119 10.32 -5.37 -2.36
C TRP A 119 10.13 -6.84 -2.72
N ARG A 120 11.16 -7.50 -3.28
CA ARG A 120 11.07 -8.89 -3.77
C ARG A 120 11.14 -9.93 -2.65
N THR A 121 12.07 -9.80 -1.71
CA THR A 121 12.28 -10.85 -0.70
C THR A 121 11.07 -11.03 0.22
N GLU A 122 10.72 -12.31 0.47
CA GLU A 122 9.82 -12.70 1.54
C GLU A 122 10.55 -12.61 2.90
N PHE A 123 9.79 -12.52 3.99
CA PHE A 123 10.31 -12.03 5.27
C PHE A 123 10.75 -13.15 6.21
N PRO A 124 12.00 -13.10 6.72
CA PRO A 124 12.31 -13.68 8.03
C PRO A 124 11.41 -13.03 9.09
N ARG A 125 10.87 -13.83 10.02
CA ARG A 125 9.88 -13.39 11.01
C ARG A 125 10.38 -12.27 11.95
N GLU A 126 11.70 -12.11 12.07
CA GLU A 126 12.37 -11.35 13.15
C GLU A 126 12.54 -9.84 12.88
N ASN A 127 12.59 -9.40 11.61
CA ASN A 127 13.23 -8.12 11.24
C ASN A 127 12.28 -6.99 10.79
N GLY A 128 11.11 -6.83 11.41
CA GLY A 128 10.29 -5.59 11.34
C GLY A 128 9.70 -5.13 9.99
N ARG A 129 9.98 -5.78 8.86
CA ARG A 129 9.54 -5.40 7.50
C ARG A 129 8.08 -5.78 7.20
N LEU A 130 7.41 -5.01 6.34
CA LEU A 130 5.95 -5.07 6.03
C LEU A 130 5.45 -6.42 5.44
N PRO A 131 4.80 -7.30 6.23
CA PRO A 131 4.36 -8.63 5.78
C PRO A 131 3.38 -8.65 4.60
N LEU A 132 3.31 -9.78 3.88
CA LEU A 132 2.42 -9.96 2.72
C LEU A 132 0.91 -9.83 3.06
N SER A 133 0.52 -9.92 4.34
CA SER A 133 -0.82 -9.66 4.89
C SER A 133 -1.19 -8.17 5.04
N PHE A 134 -0.27 -7.27 4.68
CA PHE A 134 -0.51 -5.84 4.53
C PHE A 134 -0.91 -5.50 3.08
N PHE A 135 -0.88 -6.50 2.19
CA PHE A 135 -1.14 -6.39 0.76
C PHE A 135 -2.19 -7.39 0.30
N VAL A 136 -3.03 -6.97 -0.65
CA VAL A 136 -4.10 -7.78 -1.25
C VAL A 136 -4.03 -7.64 -2.77
N LEU A 137 -4.52 -8.65 -3.50
CA LEU A 137 -4.76 -8.51 -4.92
C LEU A 137 -5.93 -7.53 -5.20
N GLY A 138 -5.67 -6.50 -5.99
CA GLY A 138 -6.69 -5.85 -6.81
C GLY A 138 -6.89 -6.65 -8.11
N CYS A 139 -7.95 -6.39 -8.88
CA CYS A 139 -8.24 -7.12 -10.13
C CYS A 139 -8.32 -8.66 -9.99
N TYR A 140 -8.69 -9.16 -8.80
CA TYR A 140 -8.82 -10.60 -8.48
C TYR A 140 -10.23 -11.03 -8.04
N TYR A 141 -11.08 -10.10 -7.59
CA TYR A 141 -12.45 -10.40 -7.19
C TYR A 141 -13.40 -9.33 -7.75
N GLY A 142 -14.59 -9.74 -8.18
CA GLY A 142 -15.61 -8.84 -8.72
C GLY A 142 -17.01 -9.22 -8.22
N ALA A 143 -17.64 -8.33 -7.45
CA ALA A 143 -18.93 -8.57 -6.78
C ALA A 143 -20.12 -8.89 -7.72
N ASN A 144 -19.96 -8.71 -9.03
CA ASN A 144 -20.98 -8.91 -10.06
C ASN A 144 -20.68 -10.11 -10.99
N TYR A 145 -19.99 -11.15 -10.49
CA TYR A 145 -19.57 -12.34 -11.26
C TYR A 145 -18.81 -12.03 -12.56
N LYS A 146 -18.07 -10.91 -12.57
CA LYS A 146 -17.08 -10.65 -13.61
C LYS A 146 -15.79 -11.36 -13.23
N GLU A 147 -15.49 -12.42 -13.95
CA GLU A 147 -14.14 -12.96 -14.13
C GLU A 147 -13.14 -11.81 -14.31
N THR A 148 -12.25 -11.59 -13.33
CA THR A 148 -11.28 -10.48 -13.35
C THR A 148 -9.93 -10.94 -13.90
N GLN A 149 -9.10 -10.01 -14.40
CA GLN A 149 -7.90 -10.37 -15.14
C GLN A 149 -6.93 -11.26 -14.35
N LEU A 150 -6.76 -11.05 -13.04
CA LEU A 150 -5.85 -11.87 -12.24
C LEU A 150 -6.50 -13.17 -11.78
N HIS A 151 -7.81 -13.20 -11.58
CA HIS A 151 -8.52 -14.45 -11.32
C HIS A 151 -8.35 -15.41 -12.49
N GLN A 152 -8.65 -14.97 -13.72
CA GLN A 152 -8.46 -15.78 -14.93
C GLN A 152 -7.01 -16.26 -15.10
N ARG A 153 -6.01 -15.43 -14.75
CA ARG A 153 -4.60 -15.83 -14.79
C ARG A 153 -4.23 -16.87 -13.74
N TRP A 154 -4.77 -16.76 -12.52
CA TRP A 154 -4.59 -17.76 -11.49
C TRP A 154 -5.26 -19.09 -11.88
N ILE A 155 -6.49 -19.04 -12.40
CA ILE A 155 -7.20 -20.21 -12.95
C ILE A 155 -6.41 -20.85 -14.11
N HIS A 156 -5.83 -20.05 -15.01
CA HIS A 156 -4.94 -20.58 -16.06
C HIS A 156 -3.67 -21.25 -15.48
N ARG A 157 -3.05 -20.68 -14.43
CA ARG A 157 -1.94 -21.31 -13.70
C ARG A 157 -2.34 -22.67 -13.10
N LEU A 158 -3.55 -22.80 -12.56
CA LEU A 158 -4.07 -24.10 -12.07
C LEU A 158 -4.29 -25.10 -13.23
N ILE A 159 -4.86 -24.65 -14.35
CA ILE A 159 -5.04 -25.48 -15.56
C ILE A 159 -3.68 -25.94 -16.12
N GLU A 160 -2.67 -25.07 -16.18
CA GLU A 160 -1.31 -25.41 -16.62
C GLU A 160 -0.60 -26.36 -15.64
N ARG A 161 -0.91 -26.28 -14.34
CA ARG A 161 -0.34 -27.12 -13.26
C ARG A 161 -0.94 -28.52 -13.18
N PHE A 162 -2.24 -28.68 -13.45
CA PHE A 162 -2.97 -29.95 -13.25
C PHE A 162 -3.58 -30.56 -14.51
N GLY A 163 -3.84 -29.78 -15.55
CA GLY A 163 -4.48 -30.24 -16.80
C GLY A 163 -6.00 -30.46 -16.71
N THR A 164 -6.48 -31.13 -15.67
CA THR A 164 -7.92 -31.35 -15.40
C THR A 164 -8.27 -31.15 -13.92
N GLU A 165 -9.54 -30.90 -13.64
CA GLU A 165 -10.06 -30.73 -12.30
C GLU A 165 -9.94 -32.00 -11.44
N GLU A 166 -10.08 -33.20 -12.03
CA GLU A 166 -9.90 -34.46 -11.29
C GLU A 166 -8.47 -34.63 -10.77
N ALA A 167 -7.47 -34.23 -11.57
CA ALA A 167 -6.07 -34.29 -11.16
C ALA A 167 -5.74 -33.29 -10.04
N MET A 168 -6.37 -32.11 -10.04
CA MET A 168 -6.28 -31.16 -8.94
C MET A 168 -6.97 -31.69 -7.67
N ASN A 169 -8.17 -32.26 -7.82
CA ASN A 169 -8.95 -32.84 -6.73
C ASN A 169 -8.22 -34.03 -6.07
N GLU A 170 -7.60 -34.92 -6.85
CA GLU A 170 -6.77 -36.01 -6.34
C GLU A 170 -5.50 -35.48 -5.63
N ALA A 171 -4.80 -34.49 -6.21
CA ALA A 171 -3.54 -33.97 -5.67
C ALA A 171 -3.71 -33.10 -4.41
N TRP A 172 -4.85 -32.41 -4.25
CA TRP A 172 -5.10 -31.47 -3.16
C TRP A 172 -6.23 -31.88 -2.21
N GLY A 173 -6.94 -32.99 -2.47
CA GLY A 173 -8.07 -33.43 -1.65
C GLY A 173 -9.29 -32.53 -1.73
N THR A 174 -9.45 -31.80 -2.84
CA THR A 174 -10.58 -30.89 -3.10
C THR A 174 -11.72 -31.58 -3.85
N ASP A 175 -12.90 -30.96 -3.86
CA ASP A 175 -14.09 -31.44 -4.59
C ASP A 175 -14.63 -30.31 -5.50
N VAL A 176 -13.82 -29.95 -6.49
CA VAL A 176 -14.11 -28.86 -7.44
C VAL A 176 -14.78 -29.44 -8.70
N GLU A 177 -16.03 -29.02 -8.97
CA GLU A 177 -16.78 -29.40 -10.18
C GLU A 177 -16.19 -28.86 -11.49
N SER A 178 -15.55 -27.68 -11.45
CA SER A 178 -14.84 -27.10 -12.59
C SER A 178 -13.87 -25.99 -12.15
N PHE A 179 -12.79 -25.76 -12.90
CA PHE A 179 -11.87 -24.63 -12.72
C PHE A 179 -12.60 -23.28 -12.68
N LEU A 180 -13.69 -23.11 -13.44
CA LEU A 180 -14.56 -21.92 -13.43
C LEU A 180 -15.41 -21.76 -12.15
N ARG A 181 -15.27 -22.66 -11.17
CA ARG A 181 -15.87 -22.57 -9.83
C ARG A 181 -14.83 -22.53 -8.71
N VAL A 182 -13.53 -22.47 -9.02
CA VAL A 182 -12.47 -22.29 -8.02
C VAL A 182 -12.46 -20.84 -7.57
N TYR A 183 -13.20 -20.55 -6.50
CA TYR A 183 -13.21 -19.24 -5.84
C TYR A 183 -12.68 -19.37 -4.42
N ASP A 184 -11.49 -18.84 -4.17
CA ASP A 184 -10.99 -18.63 -2.82
C ASP A 184 -11.67 -17.40 -2.18
N ALA A 185 -11.76 -17.37 -0.85
CA ALA A 185 -12.32 -16.25 -0.11
C ALA A 185 -11.49 -14.98 -0.36
N PRO A 186 -12.09 -13.87 -0.84
CA PRO A 186 -11.33 -12.66 -1.12
C PRO A 186 -10.70 -12.14 0.17
N GLU A 187 -9.37 -11.96 0.18
CA GLU A 187 -8.63 -11.73 1.42
C GLU A 187 -9.12 -10.48 2.17
N ALA A 188 -9.98 -10.68 3.16
CA ALA A 188 -10.65 -9.63 3.93
C ALA A 188 -9.74 -9.11 5.05
N TRP A 189 -8.45 -8.97 4.76
CA TRP A 189 -7.38 -8.64 5.70
C TRP A 189 -7.67 -7.37 6.50
N ASP A 190 -8.39 -6.38 5.97
CA ASP A 190 -8.74 -5.16 6.73
C ASP A 190 -9.77 -5.43 7.85
N THR A 191 -10.31 -6.64 7.96
CA THR A 191 -11.20 -7.07 9.05
C THR A 191 -10.47 -7.93 10.08
N ARG A 192 -10.75 -7.70 11.36
CA ARG A 192 -10.24 -8.52 12.49
C ARG A 192 -10.70 -9.98 12.46
N ARG A 193 -11.78 -10.29 11.72
CA ARG A 193 -12.38 -11.64 11.64
C ARG A 193 -11.78 -12.51 10.53
N PHE A 194 -10.95 -11.96 9.64
CA PHE A 194 -10.31 -12.75 8.59
C PHE A 194 -9.19 -13.63 9.18
N THR A 195 -9.32 -14.94 8.93
CA THR A 195 -8.30 -15.96 9.23
C THR A 195 -7.84 -16.56 7.90
N PRO A 196 -6.53 -16.55 7.58
CA PRO A 196 -6.00 -17.21 6.40
C PRO A 196 -6.02 -18.73 6.59
N GLU A 197 -6.41 -19.46 5.55
CA GLU A 197 -6.53 -20.92 5.59
C GLU A 197 -5.22 -21.57 5.10
N PHE A 198 -4.12 -21.39 5.83
CA PHE A 198 -2.78 -21.86 5.40
C PHE A 198 -2.66 -23.39 5.19
N ASP A 199 -3.56 -24.18 5.77
CA ASP A 199 -3.66 -25.61 5.50
C ASP A 199 -4.24 -25.92 4.11
N SER A 200 -5.08 -25.02 3.57
CA SER A 200 -5.70 -25.14 2.25
C SER A 200 -4.65 -25.02 1.12
N PRO A 201 -4.51 -26.05 0.25
CA PRO A 201 -3.59 -25.99 -0.87
C PRO A 201 -3.90 -24.84 -1.86
N LEU A 202 -5.19 -24.53 -2.03
CA LEU A 202 -5.67 -23.43 -2.87
C LEU A 202 -5.20 -22.07 -2.33
N TYR A 203 -5.37 -21.84 -1.02
CA TYR A 203 -4.94 -20.58 -0.39
C TYR A 203 -3.41 -20.41 -0.47
N ARG A 204 -2.64 -21.51 -0.34
CA ARG A 204 -1.18 -21.47 -0.52
C ARG A 204 -0.78 -21.13 -1.96
N ASP A 205 -1.40 -21.74 -2.97
CA ASP A 205 -1.12 -21.40 -4.38
C ASP A 205 -1.52 -19.94 -4.72
N LEU A 206 -2.60 -19.44 -4.12
CA LEU A 206 -2.99 -18.02 -4.24
C LEU A 206 -1.98 -17.08 -3.56
N VAL A 207 -1.39 -17.47 -2.42
CA VAL A 207 -0.34 -16.71 -1.74
C VAL A 207 0.96 -16.69 -2.58
N GLU A 208 1.37 -17.84 -3.14
CA GLU A 208 2.47 -17.93 -4.12
C GLU A 208 2.22 -16.99 -5.31
N PHE A 209 1.05 -17.09 -5.95
CA PHE A 209 0.66 -16.23 -7.07
C PHE A 209 0.62 -14.74 -6.70
N LYS A 210 0.19 -14.40 -5.47
CA LYS A 210 0.21 -13.00 -4.99
C LYS A 210 1.64 -12.49 -4.81
N GLN A 211 2.57 -13.32 -4.37
CA GLN A 211 3.99 -12.98 -4.28
C GLN A 211 4.62 -12.79 -5.67
N GLU A 212 4.31 -13.66 -6.65
CA GLU A 212 4.71 -13.48 -8.05
C GLU A 212 4.19 -12.17 -8.65
N ILE A 213 2.90 -11.86 -8.45
CA ILE A 213 2.27 -10.61 -8.91
C ILE A 213 2.85 -9.39 -8.18
N ARG A 214 3.22 -9.50 -6.91
CA ARG A 214 3.92 -8.45 -6.16
C ARG A 214 5.26 -8.14 -6.82
N GLU A 215 6.10 -9.14 -7.03
CA GLU A 215 7.44 -8.99 -7.60
C GLU A 215 7.44 -8.41 -9.03
N HIS A 216 6.55 -8.91 -9.89
CA HIS A 216 6.59 -8.63 -11.33
C HIS A 216 5.63 -7.52 -11.77
N GLU A 217 4.48 -7.38 -11.10
CA GLU A 217 3.41 -6.47 -11.51
C GLU A 217 2.77 -5.70 -10.33
N PRO A 218 3.57 -4.92 -9.56
CA PRO A 218 3.13 -4.21 -8.36
C PRO A 218 1.93 -3.27 -8.56
N ARG A 219 1.63 -2.89 -9.80
CA ARG A 219 0.39 -2.17 -10.19
C ARG A 219 -0.89 -2.86 -9.72
N PHE A 220 -0.89 -4.19 -9.60
CA PHE A 220 -2.05 -5.00 -9.21
C PHE A 220 -2.21 -5.16 -7.70
N ILE A 221 -1.13 -5.05 -6.95
CA ILE A 221 -1.18 -5.04 -5.48
C ILE A 221 -1.89 -3.79 -4.97
N ARG A 222 -2.79 -3.95 -4.00
CA ARG A 222 -3.32 -2.85 -3.17
C ARG A 222 -2.87 -3.05 -1.71
N PRO A 223 -2.38 -2.00 -1.03
CA PRO A 223 -2.19 -2.05 0.41
C PRO A 223 -3.54 -2.08 1.13
N VAL A 224 -3.50 -2.49 2.39
CA VAL A 224 -4.62 -2.38 3.33
C VAL A 224 -4.79 -0.92 3.76
N PRO A 225 -5.98 -0.30 3.62
CA PRO A 225 -6.21 1.10 3.98
C PRO A 225 -6.59 1.25 5.46
N VAL A 226 -5.62 1.11 6.37
CA VAL A 226 -5.87 1.02 7.82
C VAL A 226 -6.57 2.26 8.40
N ALA A 227 -5.98 3.44 8.24
CA ALA A 227 -6.60 4.68 8.72
C ALA A 227 -7.90 5.03 7.97
N GLY A 228 -8.01 4.63 6.70
CA GLY A 228 -9.25 4.71 5.93
C GLY A 228 -10.37 3.83 6.49
N HIS A 229 -10.02 2.60 6.90
CA HIS A 229 -10.92 1.69 7.59
C HIS A 229 -11.41 2.34 8.89
N PHE A 230 -10.51 2.75 9.78
CA PHE A 230 -10.81 3.45 11.05
C PHE A 230 -11.80 4.60 10.89
N VAL A 231 -11.55 5.53 9.96
CA VAL A 231 -12.46 6.64 9.69
C VAL A 231 -13.83 6.12 9.23
N SER A 232 -13.86 5.15 8.31
CA SER A 232 -15.11 4.65 7.71
C SER A 232 -15.98 3.76 8.61
N THR A 233 -15.38 2.99 9.54
CA THR A 233 -16.10 2.01 10.37
C THR A 233 -16.28 2.43 11.82
N TYR A 234 -15.36 3.23 12.38
CA TYR A 234 -15.46 3.69 13.76
C TYR A 234 -15.96 5.14 13.85
N LEU A 235 -15.30 6.09 13.18
CA LEU A 235 -15.61 7.52 13.36
C LEU A 235 -16.87 7.97 12.61
N VAL A 236 -17.08 7.55 11.35
CA VAL A 236 -18.24 7.95 10.55
C VAL A 236 -19.59 7.49 11.14
N PRO A 237 -19.74 6.25 11.66
CA PRO A 237 -20.97 5.86 12.36
C PRO A 237 -21.22 6.64 13.66
N LYS A 238 -20.15 7.09 14.34
CA LYS A 238 -20.21 7.80 15.63
C LYS A 238 -20.48 9.31 15.50
N TYR A 239 -19.98 9.95 14.43
CA TYR A 239 -20.05 11.41 14.23
C TYR A 239 -20.78 11.87 12.96
N SER A 240 -21.39 10.94 12.21
CA SER A 240 -21.84 11.14 10.82
C SER A 240 -20.68 11.24 9.81
N ARG A 241 -21.01 11.23 8.52
CA ARG A 241 -20.04 11.38 7.42
C ARG A 241 -19.43 12.78 7.34
N TYR A 242 -20.08 13.79 7.93
CA TYR A 242 -19.64 15.17 7.86
C TYR A 242 -18.75 15.52 9.06
N ILE A 243 -17.62 16.18 8.78
CA ILE A 243 -16.59 16.51 9.78
C ILE A 243 -17.10 17.38 10.95
N ASP A 244 -18.20 18.13 10.75
CA ASP A 244 -18.80 19.01 11.77
C ASP A 244 -19.15 18.29 13.08
N GLY A 245 -19.59 17.03 13.00
CA GLY A 245 -19.89 16.22 14.19
C GLY A 245 -18.64 15.93 15.03
N TYR A 246 -17.51 15.70 14.37
CA TYR A 246 -16.21 15.46 15.01
C TYR A 246 -15.55 16.77 15.48
N ASN A 247 -15.60 17.84 14.67
CA ASN A 247 -15.15 19.17 15.05
C ASN A 247 -15.86 19.67 16.31
N LYS A 248 -17.17 19.43 16.43
CA LYS A 248 -17.97 19.83 17.60
C LYS A 248 -17.65 19.03 18.86
N SER A 249 -17.31 17.73 18.75
CA SER A 249 -16.99 16.89 19.91
C SER A 249 -15.55 17.06 20.40
N HIS A 250 -14.60 17.30 19.48
CA HIS A 250 -13.16 17.40 19.79
C HIS A 250 -12.61 18.83 19.79
N GLY A 251 -13.41 19.84 19.43
CA GLY A 251 -12.96 21.24 19.34
C GLY A 251 -12.02 21.52 18.15
N THR A 252 -11.92 20.58 17.21
CA THR A 252 -11.07 20.66 16.03
C THR A 252 -11.68 21.55 14.92
N ARG A 253 -10.86 21.89 13.91
CA ARG A 253 -11.24 22.74 12.77
C ARG A 253 -10.86 22.09 11.44
N LEU A 254 -11.08 20.79 11.32
CA LEU A 254 -10.78 20.01 10.12
C LEU A 254 -11.86 20.27 9.06
N THR A 255 -11.47 20.25 7.78
CA THR A 255 -12.37 20.56 6.65
C THR A 255 -12.98 19.32 6.00
N ALA A 256 -12.48 18.12 6.31
CA ALA A 256 -12.99 16.85 5.80
C ALA A 256 -12.57 15.67 6.69
N MET A 257 -13.33 14.57 6.67
CA MET A 257 -12.96 13.33 7.37
C MET A 257 -11.64 12.75 6.86
N SER A 258 -11.28 13.02 5.60
CA SER A 258 -10.02 12.64 4.97
C SER A 258 -8.75 13.26 5.58
N GLN A 259 -8.87 14.24 6.48
CA GLN A 259 -7.74 14.81 7.23
C GLN A 259 -7.43 14.04 8.52
N LEU A 260 -8.34 13.18 8.99
CA LEU A 260 -8.12 12.34 10.16
C LEU A 260 -7.09 11.25 9.86
N ARG A 261 -6.31 10.87 10.86
CA ARG A 261 -5.28 9.83 10.79
C ARG A 261 -5.45 8.91 11.99
N LEU A 262 -5.24 7.63 11.79
CA LEU A 262 -4.89 6.74 12.89
C LEU A 262 -3.40 6.95 13.14
N THR A 263 -3.02 7.20 14.39
CA THR A 263 -1.62 7.39 14.80
C THR A 263 -0.99 6.06 15.20
N GLU A 264 0.33 5.91 15.02
CA GLU A 264 1.10 4.73 15.44
C GLU A 264 0.95 4.47 16.95
N ALA A 265 1.05 5.52 17.77
CA ALA A 265 0.83 5.50 19.21
C ALA A 265 -0.46 6.25 19.60
N VAL A 266 -0.88 6.13 20.87
CA VAL A 266 -2.02 6.87 21.45
C VAL A 266 -1.91 8.37 21.15
N PRO A 267 -2.91 8.99 20.49
CA PRO A 267 -2.81 10.38 20.05
C PRO A 267 -2.95 11.37 21.22
N PRO A 268 -2.30 12.54 21.15
CA PRO A 268 -2.57 13.63 22.08
C PRO A 268 -3.90 14.33 21.75
N SER A 269 -4.53 14.88 22.79
CA SER A 269 -5.66 15.82 22.67
C SER A 269 -5.30 16.96 21.70
N PRO A 270 -6.18 17.33 20.74
CA PRO A 270 -7.63 17.11 20.73
C PRO A 270 -8.12 15.79 20.12
N GLN A 271 -7.26 14.96 19.52
CA GLN A 271 -7.68 13.62 19.12
C GLN A 271 -7.85 12.76 20.37
N SER A 272 -8.97 12.03 20.48
CA SER A 272 -9.32 11.34 21.73
C SER A 272 -8.55 10.03 21.91
N PRO A 273 -7.78 9.86 23.01
CA PRO A 273 -7.12 8.59 23.35
C PRO A 273 -8.11 7.43 23.39
N ALA A 274 -9.23 7.60 24.09
CA ALA A 274 -10.22 6.55 24.31
C ALA A 274 -10.89 6.03 23.01
N GLU A 275 -10.82 6.78 21.90
CA GLU A 275 -11.29 6.30 20.59
C GLU A 275 -10.27 5.41 19.90
N TRP A 276 -9.00 5.80 19.95
CA TRP A 276 -7.89 5.00 19.48
C TRP A 276 -7.81 3.70 20.29
N GLU A 277 -7.88 3.79 21.62
CA GLU A 277 -7.83 2.66 22.54
C GLU A 277 -8.97 1.67 22.29
N ALA A 278 -10.22 2.14 22.16
CA ALA A 278 -11.37 1.28 21.85
C ALA A 278 -11.26 0.63 20.46
N TYR A 279 -10.85 1.39 19.43
CA TYR A 279 -10.67 0.85 18.08
C TYR A 279 -9.57 -0.23 18.05
N VAL A 280 -8.45 0.00 18.73
CA VAL A 280 -7.33 -0.97 18.82
C VAL A 280 -7.73 -2.21 19.63
N ALA A 281 -8.44 -2.03 20.74
CA ALA A 281 -8.93 -3.11 21.58
C ALA A 281 -9.90 -4.05 20.83
N ASP A 282 -10.93 -3.51 20.17
CA ASP A 282 -12.09 -4.29 19.71
C ASP A 282 -12.17 -4.49 18.18
N ASP A 283 -11.91 -3.47 17.38
CA ASP A 283 -12.15 -3.49 15.93
C ASP A 283 -10.90 -3.81 15.11
N TRP A 284 -9.72 -3.37 15.55
CA TRP A 284 -8.49 -3.49 14.78
C TRP A 284 -7.87 -4.89 14.82
N ARG A 285 -6.96 -5.17 13.87
CA ARG A 285 -6.16 -6.40 13.83
C ARG A 285 -5.16 -6.44 14.98
N ILE A 286 -5.36 -7.35 15.93
CA ILE A 286 -4.36 -7.75 16.93
C ILE A 286 -2.99 -8.07 16.29
N ARG A 287 -2.96 -8.70 15.10
CA ARG A 287 -1.72 -9.01 14.36
C ARG A 287 -0.86 -7.79 14.04
N ASN A 288 -1.46 -6.61 13.95
CA ASN A 288 -0.83 -5.33 13.65
C ASN A 288 -0.48 -4.53 14.92
N VAL A 289 -0.88 -5.01 16.09
CA VAL A 289 -0.56 -4.40 17.39
C VAL A 289 0.82 -4.88 17.85
N ARG A 290 1.66 -3.96 18.31
CA ARG A 290 3.00 -4.21 18.85
C ARG A 290 3.09 -3.67 20.27
N LEU A 291 4.00 -4.25 21.05
CA LEU A 291 4.35 -3.75 22.37
C LEU A 291 5.74 -3.10 22.33
N ARG A 292 5.94 -2.07 23.16
CA ARG A 292 7.27 -1.58 23.52
C ARG A 292 7.90 -2.57 24.53
N PRO A 293 9.23 -2.59 24.75
CA PRO A 293 9.89 -3.58 25.61
C PRO A 293 9.29 -3.68 27.01
N GLU A 294 8.90 -2.57 27.63
CA GLU A 294 8.22 -2.56 28.93
C GLU A 294 6.82 -3.20 28.87
N GLY A 295 6.12 -3.06 27.74
CA GLY A 295 4.86 -3.74 27.46
C GLY A 295 5.03 -5.25 27.30
N GLU A 296 6.10 -5.70 26.65
CA GLU A 296 6.42 -7.14 26.54
C GLU A 296 6.66 -7.78 27.90
N GLU A 297 7.44 -7.14 28.78
CA GLU A 297 7.65 -7.64 30.14
C GLU A 297 6.33 -7.67 30.95
N MET A 298 5.44 -6.70 30.73
CA MET A 298 4.08 -6.76 31.28
C MET A 298 3.24 -7.91 30.71
N PHE A 299 3.40 -8.28 29.43
CA PHE A 299 2.71 -9.44 28.85
C PHE A 299 3.28 -10.75 29.40
N LYS A 300 4.60 -10.87 29.52
CA LYS A 300 5.27 -12.02 30.17
C LYS A 300 4.80 -12.19 31.62
N ALA A 301 4.68 -11.09 32.37
CA ALA A 301 4.11 -11.10 33.72
C ALA A 301 2.63 -11.54 33.75
N PHE A 302 1.82 -11.11 32.78
CA PHE A 302 0.42 -11.56 32.65
C PHE A 302 0.32 -13.07 32.34
N LEU A 303 1.16 -13.60 31.44
CA LEU A 303 1.19 -15.04 31.17
C LEU A 303 1.62 -15.85 32.40
N LEU A 304 2.55 -15.33 33.20
CA LEU A 304 2.94 -15.96 34.48
C LEU A 304 1.82 -15.92 35.53
N ASP A 305 1.02 -14.85 35.59
CA ASP A 305 -0.18 -14.74 36.44
C ASP A 305 -1.26 -15.74 36.02
N GLN A 306 -1.49 -15.89 34.71
CA GLN A 306 -2.51 -16.79 34.13
C GLN A 306 -2.13 -18.29 34.20
N TYR A 307 -0.86 -18.64 33.95
CA TYR A 307 -0.40 -20.03 33.83
C TYR A 307 0.44 -20.54 35.01
N GLY A 308 0.80 -19.67 35.96
CA GLY A 308 1.56 -19.99 37.18
C GLY A 308 3.03 -20.37 36.98
N SER A 309 3.44 -20.77 35.77
CA SER A 309 4.85 -21.01 35.43
C SER A 309 5.11 -20.85 33.93
N PHE A 310 6.36 -20.55 33.57
CA PHE A 310 6.79 -20.49 32.17
C PHE A 310 6.58 -21.83 31.45
N ALA A 311 6.91 -22.94 32.11
CA ALA A 311 6.75 -24.28 31.55
C ALA A 311 5.28 -24.60 31.22
N SER A 312 4.34 -24.11 32.04
CA SER A 312 2.90 -24.32 31.86
C SER A 312 2.37 -23.70 30.56
N PHE A 313 2.80 -22.48 30.21
CA PHE A 313 2.34 -21.83 28.97
C PHE A 313 3.14 -22.28 27.74
N ALA A 314 4.44 -22.57 27.90
CA ALA A 314 5.24 -23.15 26.80
C ALA A 314 4.66 -24.50 26.32
N ASP A 315 4.21 -25.36 27.25
CA ASP A 315 3.52 -26.63 26.94
C ASP A 315 2.15 -26.36 26.28
N ALA A 316 1.39 -25.37 26.77
CA ALA A 316 0.11 -24.97 26.18
C ALA A 316 0.21 -24.31 24.79
N TYR A 317 1.35 -23.69 24.47
CA TYR A 317 1.61 -23.04 23.17
C TYR A 317 2.39 -23.96 22.22
N GLY A 318 2.83 -25.14 22.66
CA GLY A 318 3.57 -26.10 21.85
C GLY A 318 5.04 -25.73 21.58
N PHE A 319 5.64 -24.85 22.38
CA PHE A 319 7.05 -24.46 22.22
C PHE A 319 8.00 -25.57 22.67
N GLU A 320 9.12 -25.74 21.97
CA GLU A 320 10.18 -26.64 22.41
C GLU A 320 10.81 -26.18 23.73
N LYS A 321 11.10 -27.14 24.62
CA LYS A 321 11.66 -26.89 25.95
C LYS A 321 13.11 -26.35 25.92
N ALA A 322 13.71 -26.21 24.74
CA ALA A 322 15.02 -25.57 24.55
C ALA A 322 14.96 -24.04 24.72
N THR A 323 13.84 -23.38 24.35
CA THR A 323 13.69 -21.91 24.34
C THR A 323 13.45 -21.30 25.73
N MET A 324 13.70 -22.06 26.80
CA MET A 324 13.25 -21.81 28.18
C MET A 324 13.82 -20.54 28.85
N GLY A 325 14.81 -19.89 28.23
CA GLY A 325 15.39 -18.62 28.67
C GLY A 325 15.45 -17.53 27.59
N GLN A 326 14.75 -17.71 26.46
CA GLN A 326 14.79 -16.82 25.29
C GLN A 326 13.39 -16.52 24.75
N PHE A 327 12.41 -16.34 25.64
CA PHE A 327 11.06 -15.97 25.23
C PHE A 327 10.93 -14.46 24.96
N GLU A 328 11.18 -14.12 23.71
CA GLU A 328 10.68 -12.90 23.08
C GLU A 328 9.22 -13.12 22.68
N VAL A 329 8.40 -12.07 22.74
CA VAL A 329 6.99 -12.17 22.34
C VAL A 329 6.97 -12.30 20.81
N PRO A 330 6.40 -13.37 20.22
CA PRO A 330 6.49 -13.60 18.78
C PRO A 330 5.69 -12.54 18.02
N PHE A 331 6.38 -11.52 17.50
CA PHE A 331 5.82 -10.50 16.62
C PHE A 331 6.15 -10.82 15.16
N PRO A 332 5.18 -10.75 14.22
CA PRO A 332 3.75 -10.52 14.45
C PRO A 332 3.08 -11.70 15.16
N ILE A 333 2.19 -11.42 16.12
CA ILE A 333 1.28 -12.44 16.67
C ILE A 333 0.27 -12.76 15.56
N GLY A 334 0.53 -13.83 14.82
CA GLY A 334 -0.34 -14.30 13.75
C GLY A 334 -1.65 -14.85 14.30
N ALA A 335 -2.65 -15.01 13.42
CA ALA A 335 -3.73 -15.98 13.68
C ALA A 335 -3.59 -17.21 12.77
N GLU A 336 -2.37 -17.46 12.29
CA GLU A 336 -1.84 -18.82 12.15
C GLU A 336 -1.78 -19.43 13.57
N ASP A 337 -1.39 -18.64 14.57
CA ASP A 337 -1.58 -18.93 16.00
C ASP A 337 -3.04 -18.70 16.48
N GLY A 338 -4.02 -19.29 15.80
CA GLY A 338 -5.41 -19.38 16.29
C GLY A 338 -5.57 -20.14 17.62
N GLY A 339 -4.46 -20.72 18.11
CA GLY A 339 -4.28 -21.28 19.44
C GLY A 339 -4.24 -20.24 20.58
N PRO A 340 -3.66 -20.59 21.74
CA PRO A 340 -3.87 -19.82 22.97
C PRO A 340 -3.24 -18.42 22.99
N ILE A 341 -2.03 -18.22 22.44
CA ILE A 341 -1.31 -16.94 22.52
C ILE A 341 -2.11 -15.74 21.99
N TYR A 342 -2.85 -15.90 20.88
CA TYR A 342 -3.70 -14.85 20.33
C TYR A 342 -4.88 -14.49 21.25
N ARG A 343 -5.39 -15.48 22.00
CA ARG A 343 -6.46 -15.32 22.99
C ARG A 343 -5.95 -14.60 24.24
N ASP A 344 -4.77 -14.98 24.71
CA ASP A 344 -4.18 -14.43 25.93
C ASP A 344 -3.67 -13.00 25.70
N PHE A 345 -3.06 -12.72 24.55
CA PHE A 345 -2.71 -11.36 24.15
C PHE A 345 -3.94 -10.46 23.98
N ARG A 346 -5.08 -11.00 23.51
CA ARG A 346 -6.35 -10.28 23.52
C ARG A 346 -6.82 -9.96 24.94
N ALA A 347 -6.77 -10.92 25.86
CA ALA A 347 -7.16 -10.71 27.26
C ALA A 347 -6.28 -9.64 27.93
N PHE A 348 -4.96 -9.72 27.71
CA PHE A 348 -3.98 -8.72 28.15
C PHE A 348 -4.34 -7.30 27.69
N LEU A 349 -4.61 -7.12 26.38
CA LEU A 349 -5.05 -5.85 25.79
C LEU A 349 -6.34 -5.30 26.42
N SER A 350 -7.27 -6.16 26.83
CA SER A 350 -8.53 -5.72 27.47
C SER A 350 -8.43 -5.49 29.00
N GLU A 351 -7.46 -6.10 29.69
CA GLU A 351 -7.47 -6.16 31.16
C GLU A 351 -6.29 -5.47 31.87
N ARG A 352 -5.10 -5.42 31.25
CA ARG A 352 -3.84 -5.09 31.96
C ARG A 352 -2.96 -4.05 31.27
N VAL A 353 -3.26 -3.68 30.02
CA VAL A 353 -2.37 -2.89 29.17
C VAL A 353 -2.41 -1.38 29.48
N PRO A 354 -1.26 -0.74 29.76
CA PRO A 354 -1.12 0.70 29.66
C PRO A 354 -0.86 1.07 28.20
N TRP A 355 -1.86 1.63 27.52
CA TRP A 355 -1.85 1.91 26.07
C TRP A 355 -0.64 2.69 25.53
N ARG A 356 0.10 3.42 26.38
CA ARG A 356 1.38 4.07 26.00
C ARG A 356 2.47 3.07 25.58
N GLN A 357 2.41 1.84 26.06
CA GLN A 357 3.31 0.75 25.67
C GLN A 357 2.83 -0.03 24.45
N VAL A 358 1.74 0.41 23.82
CA VAL A 358 1.21 -0.17 22.58
C VAL A 358 1.55 0.75 21.41
N TYR A 359 1.84 0.15 20.25
CA TYR A 359 1.88 0.86 18.97
C TYR A 359 1.33 0.00 17.83
N LEU A 360 1.07 0.63 16.68
CA LEU A 360 0.39 0.03 15.53
C LEU A 360 1.30 -0.02 14.30
N GLN A 361 1.65 -1.24 13.88
CA GLN A 361 2.35 -1.44 12.62
C GLN A 361 1.35 -1.40 11.44
N ASP A 362 1.61 -0.52 10.48
CA ASP A 362 0.76 -0.19 9.34
C ASP A 362 1.64 -0.05 8.07
N VAL A 363 1.06 -0.11 6.86
CA VAL A 363 1.74 0.40 5.64
C VAL A 363 1.98 1.92 5.76
N GLU A 364 1.17 2.59 6.56
CA GLU A 364 1.35 3.98 6.98
C GLU A 364 2.30 4.17 8.18
N ASP A 365 2.85 3.10 8.78
CA ASP A 365 3.90 3.17 9.81
C ASP A 365 5.26 3.37 9.14
N TRP A 366 5.39 4.51 8.45
CA TRP A 366 6.63 4.91 7.80
C TRP A 366 7.60 5.56 8.78
N GLU A 367 7.16 6.09 9.91
CA GLU A 367 8.01 6.96 10.74
C GLU A 367 9.07 6.18 11.53
N TRP A 368 8.70 5.06 12.15
CA TRP A 368 9.66 4.13 12.75
C TRP A 368 10.55 3.48 11.68
N TYR A 369 9.93 2.96 10.62
CA TYR A 369 10.60 2.32 9.48
C TYR A 369 11.68 3.24 8.87
N VAL A 370 11.44 4.56 8.80
CA VAL A 370 12.39 5.56 8.26
C VAL A 370 13.61 5.80 9.12
N ARG A 371 13.44 5.87 10.44
CA ARG A 371 14.55 6.16 11.36
C ARG A 371 15.44 4.93 11.48
N GLU A 372 14.86 3.76 11.69
CA GLU A 372 15.62 2.56 12.03
C GLU A 372 16.02 1.72 10.79
N GLU A 373 15.04 1.38 9.95
CA GLU A 373 15.17 0.33 8.91
C GLU A 373 15.50 0.84 7.50
N ILE A 374 15.10 2.07 7.12
CA ILE A 374 15.31 2.53 5.75
C ILE A 374 16.78 2.76 5.43
N HIS A 375 17.18 2.24 4.27
CA HIS A 375 18.42 2.62 3.63
C HIS A 375 18.39 4.09 3.22
N ILE A 376 19.30 4.91 3.77
CA ILE A 376 19.35 6.37 3.62
C ILE A 376 19.27 6.92 2.18
N GLN A 377 19.55 6.13 1.15
CA GLN A 377 19.37 6.52 -0.26
C GLN A 377 17.91 6.88 -0.57
N ASN A 378 16.98 6.26 0.16
CA ASN A 378 15.54 6.48 0.08
C ASN A 378 15.05 7.65 0.96
N VAL A 379 15.98 8.32 1.68
CA VAL A 379 15.70 9.47 2.56
C VAL A 379 16.25 10.75 1.94
N TRP A 380 15.33 11.62 1.56
CA TRP A 380 15.59 12.97 1.09
C TRP A 380 15.31 13.96 2.23
N VAL A 381 15.84 15.16 2.10
CA VAL A 381 15.46 16.30 2.95
C VAL A 381 15.11 17.51 2.10
N THR A 382 14.30 18.43 2.64
CA THR A 382 14.08 19.76 2.05
C THR A 382 15.38 20.58 2.02
N PRO A 383 15.41 21.76 1.36
CA PRO A 383 16.50 22.71 1.52
C PRO A 383 16.73 23.11 2.99
N ALA A 384 15.65 23.32 3.77
CA ALA A 384 15.75 23.60 5.20
C ALA A 384 16.28 22.41 6.00
N GLY A 385 15.98 21.17 5.59
CA GLY A 385 16.56 19.96 6.17
C GLY A 385 18.04 19.74 5.79
N ILE A 386 18.49 20.23 4.63
CA ILE A 386 19.94 20.37 4.34
C ILE A 386 20.56 21.38 5.31
N THR A 387 19.93 22.54 5.54
CA THR A 387 20.44 23.53 6.51
C THR A 387 20.52 22.93 7.91
N ALA A 388 19.48 22.22 8.37
CA ALA A 388 19.49 21.52 9.65
C ALA A 388 20.56 20.42 9.72
N PHE A 389 20.82 19.69 8.63
CA PHE A 389 21.92 18.71 8.60
C PHE A 389 23.29 19.39 8.71
N LYS A 390 23.49 20.50 8.00
CA LYS A 390 24.74 21.29 8.10
C LYS A 390 24.93 21.84 9.52
N THR A 391 23.88 22.31 10.19
CA THR A 391 23.91 22.67 11.63
C THR A 391 24.21 21.48 12.54
N TYR A 392 23.66 20.30 12.27
CA TYR A 392 24.00 19.07 13.00
C TYR A 392 25.47 18.68 12.84
N LEU A 393 26.03 18.73 11.62
CA LEU A 393 27.45 18.48 11.38
C LEU A 393 28.33 19.50 12.13
N GLN A 394 27.97 20.78 12.10
CA GLN A 394 28.69 21.84 12.83
C GLN A 394 28.76 21.55 14.33
N ALA A 395 27.64 21.11 14.94
CA ALA A 395 27.60 20.72 16.35
C ALA A 395 28.44 19.46 16.61
N LEU A 396 28.22 18.39 15.82
CA LEU A 396 28.90 17.09 15.93
C LEU A 396 30.43 17.23 15.88
N TYR A 397 30.97 17.96 14.90
CA TYR A 397 32.43 18.15 14.77
C TYR A 397 33.01 19.14 15.78
N THR A 398 32.19 20.03 16.36
CA THR A 398 32.61 20.87 17.49
C THR A 398 32.79 20.04 18.77
N GLU A 399 31.86 19.13 19.05
CA GLU A 399 31.96 18.19 20.18
C GLU A 399 33.10 17.19 19.99
N LEU A 400 33.24 16.62 18.78
CA LEU A 400 34.33 15.69 18.44
C LEU A 400 35.72 16.33 18.59
N ALA A 401 35.89 17.60 18.23
CA ALA A 401 37.16 18.29 18.43
C ALA A 401 37.51 18.45 19.92
N GLN A 402 36.52 18.81 20.75
CA GLN A 402 36.70 18.96 22.20
C GLN A 402 36.96 17.64 22.92
N THR A 403 36.32 16.54 22.49
CA THR A 403 36.36 15.24 23.16
C THR A 403 37.49 14.33 22.67
N ALA A 404 37.78 14.31 21.37
CA ALA A 404 38.85 13.49 20.78
C ALA A 404 40.18 14.24 20.57
N GLY A 405 40.26 15.53 20.93
CA GLY A 405 41.52 16.28 20.95
C GLY A 405 42.04 16.74 19.59
N HIS A 406 41.14 17.00 18.62
CA HIS A 406 41.52 17.63 17.37
C HIS A 406 41.86 19.12 17.57
N ALA A 407 42.81 19.65 16.80
CA ALA A 407 43.22 21.05 16.92
C ALA A 407 42.11 22.07 16.56
N SER A 408 41.13 21.66 15.75
CA SER A 408 39.93 22.42 15.44
C SER A 408 38.76 21.51 15.00
N PRO A 409 37.50 22.01 14.97
CA PRO A 409 36.37 21.32 14.34
C PRO A 409 36.60 21.04 12.86
N LEU A 410 37.33 21.92 12.16
CA LEU A 410 37.69 21.73 10.75
C LEU A 410 38.69 20.57 10.56
N ASP A 411 39.64 20.37 11.49
CA ASP A 411 40.54 19.22 11.49
C ASP A 411 39.81 17.90 11.75
N ALA A 412 38.80 17.91 12.63
CA ALA A 412 37.95 16.75 12.88
C ALA A 412 37.12 16.38 11.64
N PHE A 413 36.52 17.38 10.99
CA PHE A 413 35.79 17.22 9.73
C PHE A 413 36.72 16.74 8.59
N ALA A 414 37.89 17.35 8.41
CA ALA A 414 38.88 16.96 7.41
C ALA A 414 39.45 15.54 7.65
N GLY A 415 39.53 15.11 8.91
CA GLY A 415 39.90 13.74 9.28
C GLY A 415 38.85 12.70 8.88
N ARG A 416 37.57 13.06 8.87
CA ARG A 416 36.46 12.18 8.47
C ARG A 416 36.21 12.22 6.96
N TYR A 417 36.17 13.41 6.36
CA TYR A 417 35.80 13.62 4.95
C TYR A 417 36.96 13.70 3.96
N GLY A 418 38.20 13.71 4.47
CA GLY A 418 39.40 13.94 3.67
C GLY A 418 39.73 15.43 3.55
N ARG A 419 41.01 15.74 3.37
CA ARG A 419 41.52 17.13 3.35
C ARG A 419 40.95 17.98 2.20
N GLU A 420 40.57 17.37 1.10
CA GLU A 420 39.99 18.07 -0.06
C GLU A 420 38.62 18.69 0.25
N ALA A 421 37.86 18.12 1.19
CA ALA A 421 36.59 18.71 1.67
C ALA A 421 36.79 19.93 2.59
N ALA A 422 38.03 20.20 3.03
CA ALA A 422 38.36 21.27 3.98
C ALA A 422 39.32 22.33 3.40
N ALA A 423 40.20 21.97 2.46
CA ALA A 423 41.20 22.87 1.88
C ALA A 423 40.67 23.52 0.57
N PRO A 424 39.88 24.60 0.69
CA PRO A 424 40.52 25.91 0.89
C PRO A 424 39.96 26.76 2.05
N TYR A 425 39.16 26.19 2.95
CA TYR A 425 38.36 26.92 3.93
C TYR A 425 39.14 27.26 5.21
N ALA A 426 38.76 28.37 5.86
CA ALA A 426 39.37 28.83 7.12
C ALA A 426 38.58 28.40 8.36
N THR A 427 37.29 28.10 8.20
CA THR A 427 36.38 27.67 9.27
C THR A 427 35.58 26.42 8.86
N LEU A 428 34.93 25.76 9.83
CA LEU A 428 34.01 24.66 9.53
C LEU A 428 32.71 25.19 8.89
N GLU A 429 32.29 26.38 9.27
CA GLU A 429 31.14 27.08 8.69
C GLU A 429 31.31 27.29 7.19
N ASP A 430 32.44 27.86 6.76
CA ASP A 430 32.75 28.09 5.33
C ASP A 430 32.76 26.77 4.54
N ALA A 431 33.40 25.73 5.10
CA ALA A 431 33.44 24.41 4.49
C ALA A 431 32.05 23.78 4.35
N LEU A 432 31.21 23.90 5.39
CA LEU A 432 29.86 23.38 5.37
C LEU A 432 28.92 24.17 4.45
N VAL A 433 29.16 25.46 4.14
CA VAL A 433 28.39 26.19 3.14
C VAL A 433 28.50 25.51 1.77
N GLU A 434 29.73 25.29 1.30
CA GLU A 434 30.02 24.69 -0.02
C GLU A 434 29.93 23.15 -0.04
N PHE A 435 29.80 22.49 1.11
CA PHE A 435 29.67 21.02 1.17
C PHE A 435 28.39 20.54 0.48
N GLU A 436 28.51 19.96 -0.71
CA GLU A 436 27.42 19.34 -1.45
C GLU A 436 27.05 17.96 -0.88
N ILE A 437 25.75 17.76 -0.63
CA ILE A 437 25.20 16.47 -0.20
C ILE A 437 24.57 15.81 -1.42
N SER A 438 25.26 14.85 -2.02
CA SER A 438 24.77 14.10 -3.18
C SER A 438 23.43 13.43 -2.88
N ARG A 439 22.56 13.35 -3.89
CA ARG A 439 21.24 12.72 -3.81
C ARG A 439 21.12 11.64 -4.88
N PRO A 440 20.94 10.35 -4.53
CA PRO A 440 20.96 9.79 -3.17
C PRO A 440 22.34 9.89 -2.49
N VAL A 441 22.39 9.76 -1.17
CA VAL A 441 23.64 9.81 -0.38
C VAL A 441 24.48 8.56 -0.67
N PRO A 442 25.78 8.67 -1.01
CA PRO A 442 26.59 7.50 -1.38
C PRO A 442 27.02 6.69 -0.16
N LEU A 443 26.75 5.39 -0.17
CA LEU A 443 26.88 4.50 1.00
C LEU A 443 28.32 4.18 1.41
N ASP A 444 29.26 4.29 0.47
CA ASP A 444 30.69 4.09 0.68
C ASP A 444 31.38 5.31 1.32
N LYS A 445 30.64 6.41 1.54
CA LYS A 445 31.18 7.67 2.05
C LYS A 445 30.77 7.92 3.50
N PRO A 446 31.62 8.56 4.32
CA PRO A 446 31.28 8.92 5.71
C PRO A 446 30.00 9.74 5.89
N VAL A 447 29.59 10.52 4.87
CA VAL A 447 28.30 11.25 4.86
C VAL A 447 27.12 10.32 5.05
N ALA A 448 27.21 9.04 4.63
CA ALA A 448 26.17 8.06 4.86
C ALA A 448 25.90 7.83 6.36
N VAL A 449 26.96 7.72 7.16
CA VAL A 449 26.87 7.44 8.59
C VAL A 449 26.30 8.66 9.33
N ASP A 450 26.88 9.84 9.08
CA ASP A 450 26.46 11.09 9.74
C ASP A 450 25.03 11.47 9.32
N PHE A 451 24.65 11.23 8.06
CA PHE A 451 23.28 11.47 7.60
C PHE A 451 22.28 10.45 8.16
N LYS A 452 22.64 9.16 8.31
CA LYS A 452 21.75 8.20 9.00
C LYS A 452 21.50 8.64 10.45
N ASP A 453 22.56 9.03 11.16
CA ASP A 453 22.44 9.42 12.56
C ASP A 453 21.67 10.74 12.74
N PHE A 454 21.89 11.73 11.85
CA PHE A 454 21.04 12.93 11.76
C PHE A 454 19.55 12.59 11.56
N ILE A 455 19.23 11.73 10.58
CA ILE A 455 17.84 11.33 10.30
C ILE A 455 17.20 10.65 11.51
N ARG A 456 17.96 9.83 12.26
CA ARG A 456 17.48 9.17 13.49
C ARG A 456 17.28 10.13 14.66
N THR A 457 18.28 10.94 14.98
CA THR A 457 18.34 11.69 16.24
C THR A 457 17.77 13.10 16.16
N SER A 458 18.00 13.80 15.05
CA SER A 458 18.03 15.27 15.03
C SER A 458 17.20 15.90 13.90
N CYS A 459 16.86 15.15 12.85
CA CYS A 459 16.14 15.69 11.70
C CYS A 459 14.65 15.92 12.01
N PRO A 460 14.12 17.15 11.84
CA PRO A 460 12.70 17.43 12.00
C PRO A 460 11.87 16.70 10.94
N LEU A 461 10.81 16.02 11.36
CA LEU A 461 9.87 15.28 10.49
C LEU A 461 9.29 16.16 9.37
N SER A 462 9.10 17.45 9.64
CA SER A 462 8.63 18.44 8.67
C SER A 462 9.57 18.60 7.47
N GLU A 463 10.86 18.26 7.61
CA GLU A 463 11.89 18.40 6.59
C GLU A 463 12.31 17.08 5.93
N ILE A 464 12.02 15.94 6.57
CA ILE A 464 12.22 14.60 6.00
C ILE A 464 11.28 14.39 4.80
N ARG A 465 11.81 13.90 3.68
CA ARG A 465 11.08 13.60 2.44
C ARG A 465 11.45 12.19 1.99
N LEU A 466 10.47 11.39 1.55
CA LEU A 466 10.64 9.94 1.60
C LEU A 466 10.13 9.20 0.38
N VAL A 467 10.94 8.22 -0.01
CA VAL A 467 10.67 7.17 -0.99
C VAL A 467 9.90 6.03 -0.30
N THR A 468 8.77 6.34 0.34
CA THR A 468 8.05 5.39 1.23
C THR A 468 6.63 5.04 0.78
N HIS A 469 6.29 3.75 0.88
CA HIS A 469 5.11 3.15 0.27
C HIS A 469 3.76 3.75 0.69
N GLY A 470 3.54 4.01 1.98
CA GLY A 470 2.30 4.65 2.45
C GLY A 470 2.08 6.04 1.85
N ILE A 471 3.11 6.91 1.86
CA ILE A 471 3.03 8.27 1.30
C ILE A 471 3.00 8.23 -0.23
N LEU A 472 3.77 7.34 -0.87
CA LEU A 472 3.77 7.16 -2.33
C LEU A 472 2.42 6.66 -2.84
N PHE A 473 1.78 5.72 -2.14
CA PHE A 473 0.48 5.20 -2.51
C PHE A 473 -0.64 6.18 -2.14
N ALA A 474 -0.68 6.70 -0.90
CA ALA A 474 -1.66 7.72 -0.52
C ALA A 474 -1.55 8.97 -1.41
N ARG A 475 -0.36 9.40 -1.85
CA ARG A 475 -0.18 10.47 -2.85
C ARG A 475 -0.20 10.00 -4.31
N PHE A 476 -0.34 8.72 -4.60
CA PHE A 476 -0.83 8.23 -5.89
C PHE A 476 -2.37 8.24 -5.94
N LEU A 477 -3.01 8.57 -4.81
CA LEU A 477 -4.46 8.64 -4.61
C LEU A 477 -4.97 10.04 -4.14
N GLU A 478 -4.10 10.87 -3.53
CA GLU A 478 -4.23 12.34 -3.34
C GLU A 478 -3.72 13.14 -4.57
N ARG A 479 -3.44 12.44 -5.68
CA ARG A 479 -3.29 12.93 -7.11
C ARG A 479 -4.35 12.47 -8.39
N ARG A 480 -6.45 11.55 -8.42
CA ARG A 480 -7.43 10.45 -8.82
C ARG A 480 -8.79 11.00 -8.32
#